data_AF-A0A4Y4M6U8-F1
#
_entry.id   AF-A0A4Y4M6U8-F1
#
_cell.length_a   1.000
_cell.length_b   1.000
_cell.length_c   1.000
_cell.angle_alpha   90.00
_cell.angle_beta   90.00
_cell.angle_gamma   90.00
#
_symmetry.space_group_name_H-M   'P 1'
#
loop_
_entity.id
_entity.type
_entity.pdbx_description
1 polymer ?
#
loop_
_entity_poly.entity_id
_entity_poly.type
_entity_poly.pdbx_seq_one_letter_code
_entity_poly.pdbx_strand_id
1 'polypeptide(L)'
;MKDTWLLFIMDYRLTASEIFQAHRMALKRELLDQNGNEIECLPMLSTNTTGKILKAYERYKQNDKQLEAGREQLKKILNPEPERSPEEIKAEKKKNWDALVDAVKKGEKCEHAFLFYEFAIKKGGLSSFVSDTNGQKTAIKEKMVQILANEKLKPNSVLFNAFELKQLSEYFEDKKKAMTNDIAFAFDRLHAMAITHVKNDKVYEWVSEQIKIKSHENKS
;
A
#
# COMPACT_ATOMS: atom_id res chain seq x y z
N MET A 1 -21.95 -49.62 -9.40
CA MET A 1 -21.48 -48.71 -10.47
C MET A 1 -21.16 -47.30 -9.95
N LYS A 2 -22.00 -46.70 -9.09
CA LYS A 2 -21.69 -45.39 -8.45
C LYS A 2 -20.46 -45.43 -7.52
N ASP A 3 -20.32 -46.49 -6.74
CA ASP A 3 -19.22 -46.62 -5.76
C ASP A 3 -17.85 -46.77 -6.42
N THR A 4 -17.79 -47.41 -7.59
CA THR A 4 -16.57 -47.59 -8.39
C THR A 4 -16.05 -46.27 -8.95
N TRP A 5 -16.96 -45.34 -9.27
CA TRP A 5 -16.61 -44.02 -9.81
C TRP A 5 -16.12 -43.06 -8.72
N LEU A 6 -16.72 -43.15 -7.52
CA LEU A 6 -16.25 -42.44 -6.33
C LEU A 6 -14.84 -42.89 -5.94
N LEU A 7 -14.59 -44.20 -5.88
CA LEU A 7 -13.26 -44.75 -5.59
C LEU A 7 -12.21 -44.29 -6.63
N PHE A 8 -12.57 -44.27 -7.92
CA PHE A 8 -11.69 -43.80 -8.98
C PHE A 8 -11.28 -42.33 -8.84
N ILE A 9 -12.20 -41.48 -8.36
CA ILE A 9 -11.95 -40.04 -8.21
C ILE A 9 -11.14 -39.72 -6.95
N MET A 10 -11.28 -40.54 -5.90
CA MET A 10 -10.56 -40.34 -4.64
C MET A 10 -9.04 -40.44 -4.77
N ASP A 11 -8.53 -41.08 -5.82
CA ASP A 11 -7.09 -41.15 -6.11
C ASP A 11 -6.50 -39.81 -6.61
N TYR A 12 -7.33 -38.83 -6.92
CA TYR A 12 -6.93 -37.51 -7.41
C TYR A 12 -7.01 -36.45 -6.30
N ARG A 13 -6.04 -35.53 -6.26
CA ARG A 13 -6.01 -34.43 -5.27
C ARG A 13 -6.86 -33.24 -5.74
N LEU A 14 -8.08 -33.52 -6.16
CA LEU A 14 -9.03 -32.56 -6.73
C LEU A 14 -10.34 -32.58 -5.96
N THR A 15 -10.86 -31.38 -5.67
CA THR A 15 -12.21 -31.20 -5.13
C THR A 15 -13.27 -31.44 -6.20
N ALA A 16 -14.53 -31.67 -5.79
CA ALA A 16 -15.65 -31.86 -6.73
C ALA A 16 -15.78 -30.71 -7.75
N SER A 17 -15.60 -29.47 -7.29
CA SER A 17 -15.61 -28.27 -8.16
C SER A 17 -14.45 -28.27 -9.16
N GLU A 18 -13.27 -28.73 -8.75
CA GLU A 18 -12.10 -28.85 -9.62
C GLU A 18 -12.25 -29.96 -10.65
N ILE A 19 -12.91 -31.06 -10.30
CA ILE A 19 -13.24 -32.14 -11.24
C ILE A 19 -14.20 -31.63 -12.32
N PHE A 20 -15.23 -30.87 -11.94
CA PHE A 20 -16.14 -30.23 -12.89
C PHE A 20 -15.39 -29.24 -13.79
N GLN A 21 -14.53 -28.41 -13.20
CA GLN A 21 -13.71 -27.46 -13.94
C GLN A 21 -12.75 -28.15 -14.92
N ALA A 22 -12.12 -29.25 -14.51
CA ALA A 22 -11.24 -30.04 -15.36
C ALA A 22 -11.95 -30.53 -16.62
N HIS A 23 -13.16 -31.07 -16.46
CA HIS A 23 -13.98 -31.49 -17.61
C HIS A 23 -14.41 -30.30 -18.48
N ARG A 24 -14.77 -29.18 -17.86
CA ARG A 24 -15.12 -27.95 -18.58
C ARG A 24 -13.96 -27.42 -19.43
N MET A 25 -12.74 -27.42 -18.88
CA MET A 25 -11.54 -26.97 -19.58
C MET A 25 -11.12 -27.96 -20.67
N ALA A 26 -11.27 -29.27 -20.44
CA ALA A 26 -11.03 -30.28 -21.47
C ALA A 26 -11.99 -30.12 -22.66
N LEU A 27 -13.28 -29.88 -22.42
CA LEU A 27 -14.26 -29.61 -23.49
C LEU A 27 -13.93 -28.35 -24.29
N LYS A 28 -13.33 -27.35 -23.65
CA LYS A 28 -12.86 -26.11 -24.29
C LYS A 28 -11.48 -26.22 -24.94
N ARG A 29 -10.84 -27.40 -24.88
CA ARG A 29 -9.47 -27.65 -25.39
C ARG A 29 -8.40 -26.79 -24.71
N GLU A 30 -8.67 -26.37 -23.47
CA GLU A 30 -7.75 -25.59 -22.63
C GLU A 30 -6.77 -26.51 -21.86
N LEU A 31 -7.02 -27.82 -21.80
CA LEU A 31 -6.15 -28.82 -21.20
C LEU A 31 -5.47 -29.66 -22.28
N LEU A 32 -4.15 -29.73 -22.20
CA LEU A 32 -3.31 -30.54 -23.09
C LEU A 32 -2.85 -31.81 -22.38
N ASP A 33 -2.61 -32.85 -23.17
CA ASP A 33 -2.03 -34.10 -22.70
C ASP A 33 -0.54 -33.95 -22.34
N GLN A 34 0.10 -35.05 -21.96
CA GLN A 34 1.51 -35.05 -21.55
C GLN A 34 2.48 -34.66 -22.67
N ASN A 35 2.04 -34.77 -23.92
CA ASN A 35 2.80 -34.53 -25.13
C ASN A 35 2.41 -33.19 -25.80
N GLY A 36 1.51 -32.41 -25.18
CA GLY A 36 1.05 -31.13 -25.70
C GLY A 36 -0.13 -31.20 -26.68
N ASN A 37 -0.78 -32.36 -26.84
CA ASN A 37 -1.92 -32.53 -27.74
C ASN A 37 -3.25 -32.29 -27.03
N GLU A 38 -4.29 -31.94 -27.80
CA GLU A 38 -5.66 -31.83 -27.29
C GLU A 38 -6.16 -33.20 -26.79
N ILE A 39 -6.86 -33.21 -25.65
CA ILE A 39 -7.47 -34.43 -25.13
C ILE A 39 -8.80 -34.67 -25.87
N GLU A 40 -8.85 -35.73 -26.68
CA GLU A 40 -10.08 -36.13 -27.37
C GLU A 40 -11.18 -36.51 -26.37
N CYS A 41 -12.19 -35.63 -26.27
CA CYS A 41 -13.36 -35.84 -25.44
C CYS A 41 -14.44 -36.57 -26.25
N LEU A 42 -14.40 -37.90 -26.24
CA LEU A 42 -15.41 -38.74 -26.90
C LEU A 42 -16.77 -38.63 -26.18
N PRO A 43 -17.91 -38.82 -26.90
CA PRO A 43 -19.27 -38.65 -26.36
C PRO A 43 -19.61 -39.51 -25.15
N MET A 44 -18.92 -40.64 -24.98
CA MET A 44 -18.95 -41.44 -23.75
C MET A 44 -17.62 -41.26 -23.01
N LEU A 45 -17.66 -40.57 -21.88
CA LEU A 45 -16.51 -40.41 -20.98
C LEU A 45 -16.15 -41.78 -20.41
N SER A 46 -15.23 -42.47 -21.06
CA SER A 46 -14.60 -43.65 -20.47
C SER A 46 -13.80 -43.23 -19.24
N THR A 47 -13.70 -44.10 -18.23
CA THR A 47 -12.86 -43.89 -17.04
C THR A 47 -11.43 -43.50 -17.41
N ASN A 48 -10.91 -44.01 -18.53
CA ASN A 48 -9.59 -43.67 -19.05
C ASN A 48 -9.52 -42.21 -19.53
N THR A 49 -10.50 -41.75 -20.30
CA THR A 49 -10.59 -40.35 -20.77
C THR A 49 -10.71 -39.39 -19.59
N THR A 50 -11.58 -39.70 -18.62
CA THR A 50 -11.70 -38.92 -17.38
C THR A 50 -10.37 -38.89 -16.62
N GLY A 51 -9.67 -40.02 -16.50
CA GLY A 51 -8.38 -40.06 -15.82
C GLY A 51 -7.30 -39.21 -16.48
N LYS A 52 -7.30 -39.11 -17.82
CA LYS A 52 -6.41 -38.22 -18.58
C LYS A 52 -6.72 -36.75 -18.30
N ILE A 53 -8.01 -36.37 -18.31
CA ILE A 53 -8.48 -35.01 -18.01
C ILE A 53 -8.05 -34.57 -16.61
N LEU A 54 -8.28 -35.41 -15.60
CA LEU A 54 -7.95 -35.09 -14.21
C LEU A 54 -6.43 -34.95 -14.01
N LYS A 55 -5.62 -35.83 -14.60
CA LYS A 55 -4.15 -35.70 -14.55
C LYS A 55 -3.64 -34.45 -15.26
N ALA A 56 -4.24 -34.09 -16.40
CA ALA A 56 -3.88 -32.86 -17.13
C ALA A 56 -4.21 -31.62 -16.31
N TYR A 57 -5.37 -31.61 -15.64
CA TYR A 57 -5.76 -30.51 -14.77
C TYR A 57 -4.87 -30.39 -13.52
N GLU A 58 -4.44 -31.50 -12.92
CA GLU A 58 -3.46 -31.45 -11.82
C GLU A 58 -2.14 -30.80 -12.24
N ARG A 59 -1.65 -31.07 -13.46
CA ARG A 59 -0.45 -30.43 -14.01
C ARG A 59 -0.67 -28.96 -14.31
N TYR A 60 -1.82 -28.62 -14.91
CA TYR A 60 -2.22 -27.24 -15.14
C TYR A 60 -2.21 -26.44 -13.83
N LYS A 61 -2.79 -27.00 -12.77
CA LYS A 61 -2.82 -26.41 -11.42
C LYS A 61 -1.43 -26.24 -10.79
N GLN A 62 -0.48 -27.11 -11.09
CA GLN A 62 0.91 -26.98 -10.63
C GLN A 62 1.66 -25.83 -11.33
N ASN A 63 1.29 -25.53 -12.58
CA ASN A 63 1.95 -24.49 -13.39
C ASN A 63 1.22 -23.14 -13.37
N ASP A 64 0.11 -23.04 -12.63
CA ASP A 64 -0.68 -21.81 -12.51
C ASP A 64 0.00 -20.81 -11.56
N LYS A 65 0.68 -19.83 -12.15
CA LYS A 65 1.37 -18.75 -11.44
C LYS A 65 0.44 -17.93 -10.54
N GLN A 66 -0.84 -17.82 -10.88
CA GLN A 66 -1.82 -17.07 -10.07
C GLN A 66 -2.17 -17.83 -8.79
N LEU A 67 -2.25 -19.17 -8.87
CA LEU A 67 -2.49 -20.03 -7.72
C LEU A 67 -1.27 -20.09 -6.79
N GLU A 68 -0.06 -20.07 -7.34
CA GLU A 68 1.18 -19.95 -6.57
C GLU A 68 1.26 -18.60 -5.83
N ALA A 69 1.02 -17.49 -6.53
CA ALA A 69 0.97 -16.16 -5.93
C ALA A 69 -0.10 -16.06 -4.83
N GLY A 70 -1.28 -16.64 -5.05
CA GLY A 70 -2.35 -16.71 -4.04
C GLY A 70 -1.94 -17.51 -2.80
N ARG A 71 -1.23 -18.63 -2.98
CA ARG A 71 -0.69 -19.44 -1.85
C ARG A 71 0.37 -18.70 -1.06
N GLU A 72 1.24 -17.95 -1.72
CA GLU A 72 2.25 -17.12 -1.03
C GLU A 72 1.59 -16.00 -0.22
N GLN A 73 0.58 -15.33 -0.77
CA GLN A 73 -0.18 -14.33 -0.04
C GLN A 73 -0.89 -14.93 1.18
N LEU A 74 -1.52 -16.10 1.04
CA LEU A 74 -2.16 -16.81 2.15
C LEU A 74 -1.14 -17.23 3.22
N LYS A 75 0.07 -17.68 2.84
CA LYS A 75 1.15 -17.98 3.79
C LYS A 75 1.56 -16.76 4.60
N LYS A 76 1.66 -15.58 3.98
CA LYS A 76 1.98 -14.32 4.68
C LYS A 76 0.88 -13.87 5.65
N ILE A 77 -0.38 -14.19 5.35
CA ILE A 77 -1.52 -13.89 6.23
C ILE A 77 -1.57 -14.88 7.41
N LEU A 78 -1.36 -16.17 7.14
CA LEU A 78 -1.41 -17.24 8.15
C LEU A 78 -0.21 -17.21 9.10
N ASN A 79 0.96 -16.82 8.58
CA ASN A 79 2.18 -16.59 9.35
C ASN A 79 2.57 -15.13 9.18
N PRO A 80 1.95 -14.21 9.95
CA PRO A 80 2.34 -12.81 9.93
C PRO A 80 3.83 -12.71 10.26
N GLU A 81 4.52 -11.76 9.63
CA GLU A 81 5.92 -11.49 9.95
C GLU A 81 6.06 -11.29 11.47
N PRO A 82 7.09 -11.87 12.10
CA PRO A 82 7.28 -11.72 13.54
C PRO A 82 7.33 -10.24 13.91
N GLU A 83 6.68 -9.87 15.02
CA GLU A 83 6.75 -8.51 15.53
C GLU A 83 8.21 -8.10 15.67
N ARG A 84 8.57 -6.94 15.10
CA ARG A 84 9.94 -6.42 15.13
C ARG A 84 10.43 -6.37 16.57
N SER A 85 11.65 -6.84 16.79
CA SER A 85 12.26 -6.80 18.10
C SER A 85 12.42 -5.35 18.60
N PRO A 86 12.42 -5.12 19.91
CA PRO A 86 12.67 -3.78 20.48
C PRO A 86 14.00 -3.17 20.04
N GLU A 87 14.99 -4.00 19.70
CA GLU A 87 16.31 -3.58 19.21
C GLU A 87 16.25 -3.06 17.78
N GLU A 88 15.52 -3.75 16.89
CA GLU A 88 15.30 -3.30 15.51
C GLU A 88 14.55 -1.97 15.46
N ILE A 89 13.53 -1.80 16.31
CA ILE A 89 12.78 -0.54 16.40
C ILE A 89 13.70 0.61 16.85
N LYS A 90 14.61 0.37 17.80
CA LYS A 90 15.58 1.38 18.24
C LYS A 90 16.60 1.70 17.13
N ALA A 91 17.09 0.69 16.42
CA ALA A 91 18.02 0.85 15.32
C ALA A 91 17.40 1.66 14.17
N GLU A 92 16.14 1.36 13.81
CA GLU A 92 15.39 2.09 12.77
C GLU A 92 15.14 3.54 13.17
N LYS A 93 14.73 3.79 14.43
CA LYS A 93 14.59 5.16 14.95
C LYS A 93 15.89 5.95 14.87
N LYS A 94 17.01 5.33 15.23
CA LYS A 94 18.34 5.96 15.13
C LYS A 94 18.69 6.26 13.68
N LYS A 95 18.51 5.30 12.77
CA LYS A 95 18.75 5.48 11.33
C LYS A 95 17.92 6.64 10.75
N ASN A 96 16.64 6.72 11.10
CA ASN A 96 15.75 7.79 10.63
C ASN A 96 16.16 9.16 11.21
N TRP A 97 16.66 9.19 12.44
CA TRP A 97 17.16 10.41 13.08
C TRP A 97 18.45 10.90 12.42
N ASP A 98 19.41 9.99 12.20
CA ASP A 98 20.67 10.31 11.54
C ASP A 98 20.41 10.83 10.12
N ALA A 99 19.47 10.21 9.38
CA ALA A 99 19.03 10.68 8.07
C ALA A 99 18.40 12.09 8.11
N LEU A 100 17.60 12.40 9.14
CA LEU A 100 17.05 13.76 9.32
C LEU A 100 18.15 14.78 9.57
N VAL A 101 19.09 14.47 10.46
CA VAL A 101 20.22 15.37 10.78
C VAL A 101 21.08 15.62 9.54
N ASP A 102 21.35 14.58 8.75
CA ASP A 102 22.13 14.71 7.52
C ASP A 102 21.40 15.51 6.44
N ALA A 103 20.08 15.30 6.27
CA ALA A 103 19.27 16.12 5.37
C ALA A 103 19.33 17.60 5.75
N VAL A 104 19.20 17.92 7.05
CA VAL A 104 19.29 19.29 7.56
C VAL A 104 20.67 19.91 7.30
N LYS A 105 21.75 19.15 7.50
CA LYS A 105 23.12 19.63 7.21
C LYS A 105 23.34 19.91 5.72
N LYS A 106 22.74 19.12 4.84
CA LYS A 106 22.83 19.28 3.38
C LYS A 106 21.85 20.30 2.81
N GLY A 107 20.88 20.76 3.60
CA GLY A 107 19.80 21.62 3.13
C GLY A 107 18.75 20.89 2.28
N GLU A 108 18.68 19.57 2.41
CA GLU A 108 17.74 18.71 1.68
C GLU A 108 16.43 18.54 2.45
N LYS A 109 15.32 18.30 1.73
CA LYS A 109 14.03 18.03 2.36
C LYS A 109 14.01 16.65 3.02
N CYS A 110 13.38 16.54 4.18
CA CYS A 110 13.19 15.28 4.89
C CYS A 110 11.70 14.95 5.02
N GLU A 111 11.26 13.85 4.40
CA GLU A 111 9.84 13.46 4.34
C GLU A 111 9.35 12.78 5.63
N HIS A 112 10.27 12.29 6.46
CA HIS A 112 9.98 11.54 7.69
C HIS A 112 10.31 12.31 8.98
N ALA A 113 10.54 13.63 8.90
CA ALA A 113 10.83 14.46 10.06
C ALA A 113 9.68 14.45 11.09
N PHE A 114 8.43 14.32 10.64
CA PHE A 114 7.22 14.27 11.47
C PHE A 114 7.24 13.14 12.50
N LEU A 115 8.00 12.06 12.25
CA LEU A 115 8.19 10.95 13.19
C LEU A 115 8.79 11.42 14.53
N PHE A 116 9.51 12.54 14.53
CA PHE A 116 10.16 13.10 15.71
C PHE A 116 9.41 14.30 16.30
N TYR A 117 8.16 14.55 15.87
CA TYR A 117 7.35 15.67 16.36
C TYR A 117 7.14 15.62 17.89
N GLU A 118 6.72 14.48 18.41
CA GLU A 118 6.55 14.26 19.85
C GLU A 118 7.86 14.40 20.62
N PHE A 119 8.97 13.99 20.01
CA PHE A 119 10.29 14.14 20.61
C PHE A 119 10.70 15.61 20.69
N ALA A 120 10.47 16.39 19.64
CA ALA A 120 10.74 17.83 19.63
C ALA A 120 9.93 18.56 20.72
N ILE A 121 8.64 18.24 20.86
CA ILE A 121 7.78 18.80 21.93
C ILE A 121 8.31 18.44 23.32
N LYS A 122 8.64 17.17 23.57
CA LYS A 122 9.19 16.73 24.86
C LYS A 122 10.50 17.39 25.23
N LYS A 123 11.29 17.83 24.25
CA LYS A 123 12.52 18.60 24.44
C LYS A 123 12.27 20.10 24.65
N GLY A 124 11.01 20.53 24.72
CA GLY A 124 10.62 21.93 24.84
C GLY A 124 10.64 22.69 23.52
N GLY A 125 10.95 22.01 22.40
CA GLY A 125 10.83 22.57 21.07
C GLY A 125 9.37 22.75 20.67
N LEU A 126 9.11 23.66 19.73
CA LEU A 126 7.79 23.88 19.12
C LEU A 126 6.68 24.35 20.09
N SER A 127 7.01 24.70 21.33
CA SER A 127 6.04 25.15 22.34
C SER A 127 5.22 26.35 21.87
N SER A 128 5.86 27.34 21.25
CA SER A 128 5.20 28.51 20.65
C SER A 128 4.18 28.13 19.57
N PHE A 129 4.51 27.13 18.74
CA PHE A 129 3.61 26.64 17.70
C PHE A 129 2.44 25.83 18.29
N VAL A 130 2.69 24.97 19.27
CA VAL A 130 1.67 24.15 19.93
C VAL A 130 0.65 25.02 20.69
N SER A 131 1.09 26.15 21.26
CA SER A 131 0.20 27.08 21.96
C SER A 131 -0.63 27.97 21.03
N ASP A 132 -0.21 28.17 19.78
CA ASP A 132 -0.92 29.03 18.81
C ASP A 132 -1.90 28.22 17.93
N THR A 133 -3.12 28.02 18.44
CA THR A 133 -4.20 27.31 17.72
C THR A 133 -4.58 27.99 16.40
N ASN A 134 -4.52 29.33 16.32
CA ASN A 134 -4.87 30.06 15.11
C ASN A 134 -3.76 30.00 14.06
N GLY A 135 -2.50 30.09 14.49
CA GLY A 135 -1.33 29.86 13.66
C GLY A 135 -1.29 28.45 13.10
N GLN A 136 -1.64 27.42 13.90
CA GLN A 136 -1.76 26.04 13.41
C GLN A 136 -2.79 25.91 12.29
N LYS A 137 -4.00 26.45 12.49
CA LYS A 137 -5.06 26.41 11.47
C LYS A 137 -4.63 27.11 10.19
N THR A 138 -3.98 28.26 10.32
CA THR A 138 -3.46 29.03 9.18
C THR A 138 -2.37 28.25 8.43
N ALA A 139 -1.38 27.73 9.15
CA ALA A 139 -0.28 26.95 8.57
C ALA A 139 -0.77 25.69 7.85
N ILE A 140 -1.74 24.97 8.45
CA ILE A 140 -2.36 23.80 7.81
C ILE A 140 -3.08 24.23 6.54
N LYS A 141 -3.91 25.27 6.59
CA LYS A 141 -4.66 25.75 5.42
C LYS A 141 -3.73 26.19 4.28
N GLU A 142 -2.68 26.94 4.57
CA GLU A 142 -1.66 27.34 3.60
C GLU A 142 -1.00 26.11 2.99
N LYS A 143 -0.67 25.10 3.81
CA LYS A 143 -0.08 23.85 3.32
C LYS A 143 -1.03 23.06 2.44
N MET A 144 -2.33 23.02 2.75
CA MET A 144 -3.35 22.39 1.89
C MET A 144 -3.38 23.05 0.51
N VAL A 145 -3.34 24.38 0.43
CA VAL A 145 -3.30 25.12 -0.84
C VAL A 145 -2.02 24.81 -1.62
N GLN A 146 -0.86 24.76 -0.95
CA GLN A 146 0.41 24.38 -1.58
C GLN A 146 0.38 22.95 -2.16
N ILE A 147 -0.15 21.98 -1.40
CA ILE A 147 -0.28 20.60 -1.85
C ILE A 147 -1.18 20.53 -3.08
N LEU A 148 -2.34 21.19 -3.05
CA LEU A 148 -3.25 21.24 -4.19
C LEU A 148 -2.61 21.86 -5.44
N ALA A 149 -1.88 22.97 -5.28
CA ALA A 149 -1.18 23.60 -6.39
C ALA A 149 -0.14 22.65 -7.03
N ASN A 150 0.60 21.89 -6.21
CA ASN A 150 1.57 20.91 -6.70
C ASN A 150 0.89 19.71 -7.38
N GLU A 151 -0.23 19.22 -6.84
CA GLU A 151 -0.97 18.10 -7.43
C GLU A 151 -1.62 18.47 -8.77
N LYS A 152 -2.06 19.73 -8.95
CA LYS A 152 -2.58 20.23 -10.24
C LYS A 152 -1.55 20.18 -11.37
N LEU A 153 -0.26 20.31 -11.06
CA LEU A 153 0.81 20.30 -12.05
C LEU A 153 1.17 18.88 -12.53
N LYS A 154 0.67 17.84 -11.84
CA LYS A 154 0.96 16.46 -12.21
C LYS A 154 0.01 16.01 -13.32
N PRO A 155 0.51 15.41 -14.41
CA PRO A 155 -0.33 14.94 -15.51
C PRO A 155 -1.31 13.84 -15.08
N ASN A 156 -0.91 13.01 -14.11
CA ASN A 156 -1.74 12.02 -13.44
C ASN A 156 -1.46 12.07 -11.93
N SER A 157 -2.35 12.69 -11.15
CA SER A 157 -2.26 12.60 -9.68
C SER A 157 -2.74 11.22 -9.23
N VAL A 158 -1.89 10.52 -8.46
CA VAL A 158 -2.23 9.24 -7.82
C VAL A 158 -3.15 9.47 -6.62
N LEU A 159 -3.09 10.66 -6.03
CA LEU A 159 -3.75 10.98 -4.76
C LEU A 159 -5.12 11.60 -4.96
N PHE A 160 -5.34 12.34 -6.03
CA PHE A 160 -6.61 13.02 -6.30
C PHE A 160 -7.03 12.82 -7.75
N ASN A 161 -8.31 12.57 -7.98
CA ASN A 161 -8.85 12.58 -9.33
C ASN A 161 -9.12 14.03 -9.81
N ALA A 162 -9.34 14.21 -11.11
CA ALA A 162 -9.54 15.53 -11.70
C ALA A 162 -10.77 16.27 -11.14
N PHE A 163 -11.83 15.55 -10.77
CA PHE A 163 -13.03 16.12 -10.17
C PHE A 163 -12.77 16.64 -8.76
N GLU A 164 -12.10 15.85 -7.92
CA GLU A 164 -11.69 16.22 -6.56
C GLU A 164 -10.78 17.45 -6.59
N LEU A 165 -9.78 17.47 -7.47
CA LEU A 165 -8.87 18.61 -7.61
C LEU A 165 -9.63 19.89 -7.98
N LYS A 166 -10.56 19.82 -8.94
CA LYS A 166 -11.37 20.97 -9.34
C LYS A 166 -12.23 21.49 -8.18
N GLN A 167 -12.98 20.63 -7.52
CA GLN A 167 -13.87 21.03 -6.44
C GLN A 167 -13.14 21.55 -5.21
N LEU A 168 -12.03 20.90 -4.80
CA LEU A 168 -11.20 21.36 -3.69
C LEU A 168 -10.61 22.74 -4.01
N SER A 169 -10.19 22.96 -5.25
CA SER A 169 -9.68 24.26 -5.67
C SER A 169 -10.72 25.36 -5.57
N GLU A 170 -11.91 25.10 -6.12
CA GLU A 170 -13.03 26.04 -6.04
C GLU A 170 -13.43 26.31 -4.59
N TYR A 171 -13.32 25.33 -3.69
CA TYR A 171 -13.55 25.54 -2.25
C TYR A 171 -12.53 26.49 -1.60
N PHE A 172 -11.24 26.41 -1.98
CA PHE A 172 -10.22 27.31 -1.45
C PHE A 172 -10.20 28.69 -2.12
N GLU A 173 -10.62 28.77 -3.39
CA GLU A 173 -10.66 30.00 -4.19
C GLU A 173 -11.95 30.81 -3.94
N ASP A 174 -13.12 30.15 -3.86
CA ASP A 174 -14.41 30.77 -3.63
C ASP A 174 -14.87 30.62 -2.16
N LYS A 175 -14.76 31.72 -1.40
CA LYS A 175 -15.18 31.80 0.00
C LYS A 175 -16.67 31.54 0.24
N LYS A 176 -17.51 31.49 -0.81
CA LYS A 176 -18.96 31.26 -0.72
C LYS A 176 -19.36 29.82 -1.00
N LYS A 177 -18.46 28.98 -1.50
CA LYS A 177 -18.80 27.61 -1.88
C LYS A 177 -18.75 26.67 -0.67
N ALA A 178 -19.91 26.12 -0.30
CA ALA A 178 -20.02 25.17 0.80
C ALA A 178 -19.35 23.83 0.43
N MET A 179 -18.76 23.17 1.43
CA MET A 179 -18.20 21.83 1.28
C MET A 179 -19.33 20.84 1.00
N THR A 180 -19.24 20.09 -0.09
CA THR A 180 -20.18 19.02 -0.41
C THR A 180 -19.73 17.70 0.20
N ASN A 181 -20.68 16.80 0.47
CA ASN A 181 -20.36 15.47 1.02
C ASN A 181 -19.46 14.66 0.07
N ASP A 182 -19.59 14.88 -1.24
CA ASP A 182 -18.83 14.17 -2.27
C ASP A 182 -17.32 14.44 -2.23
N ILE A 183 -16.90 15.56 -1.62
CA ILE A 183 -15.49 15.94 -1.51
C ILE A 183 -14.95 15.86 -0.08
N ALA A 184 -15.78 15.50 0.89
CA ALA A 184 -15.39 15.43 2.30
C ALA A 184 -14.20 14.47 2.52
N PHE A 185 -14.25 13.29 1.90
CA PHE A 185 -13.14 12.33 1.98
C PHE A 185 -11.83 12.89 1.37
N ALA A 186 -11.94 13.56 0.23
CA ALA A 186 -10.78 14.17 -0.41
C ALA A 186 -10.21 15.33 0.42
N PHE A 187 -11.08 16.12 1.07
CA PHE A 187 -10.70 17.17 2.00
C PHE A 187 -9.97 16.61 3.22
N ASP A 188 -10.51 15.57 3.86
CA ASP A 188 -9.90 14.93 5.04
C ASP A 188 -8.52 14.37 4.71
N ARG A 189 -8.38 13.73 3.54
CA ARG A 189 -7.10 13.27 3.02
C ARG A 189 -6.11 14.43 2.84
N LEU A 190 -6.53 15.52 2.19
CA LEU A 190 -5.70 16.71 2.01
C LEU A 190 -5.29 17.33 3.36
N HIS A 191 -6.21 17.37 4.31
CA HIS A 191 -5.98 17.91 5.65
C HIS A 191 -4.96 17.05 6.42
N ALA A 192 -5.08 15.73 6.37
CA ALA A 192 -4.12 14.81 6.98
C ALA A 192 -2.71 14.93 6.36
N MET A 193 -2.63 15.07 5.04
CA MET A 193 -1.36 15.34 4.35
C MET A 193 -0.75 16.67 4.80
N ALA A 194 -1.55 17.74 4.85
CA ALA A 194 -1.11 19.05 5.29
C ALA A 194 -0.59 19.04 6.73
N ILE A 195 -1.27 18.36 7.66
CA ILE A 195 -0.77 18.18 9.03
C ILE A 195 0.60 17.51 9.04
N THR A 196 0.76 16.42 8.28
CA THR A 196 2.03 15.69 8.21
C THR A 196 3.15 16.57 7.66
N HIS A 197 2.87 17.34 6.60
CA HIS A 197 3.84 18.27 6.01
C HIS A 197 4.20 19.43 6.95
N VAL A 198 3.23 20.02 7.64
CA VAL A 198 3.49 21.06 8.64
C VAL A 198 4.35 20.52 9.78
N LYS A 199 4.07 19.30 10.25
CA LYS A 199 4.91 18.63 11.26
C LYS A 199 6.32 18.38 10.75
N ASN A 200 6.47 17.96 9.48
CA ASN A 200 7.78 17.81 8.85
C ASN A 200 8.56 19.14 8.88
N ASP A 201 7.94 20.22 8.39
CA ASP A 201 8.56 21.53 8.32
C ASP A 201 8.98 22.03 9.71
N LYS A 202 8.09 21.91 10.71
CA LYS A 202 8.38 22.37 12.07
C LYS A 202 9.50 21.59 12.75
N VAL A 203 9.51 20.26 12.61
CA VAL A 203 10.60 19.45 13.16
C VAL A 203 11.92 19.76 12.45
N TYR A 204 11.89 19.93 11.13
CA TYR A 204 13.07 20.28 10.33
C TYR A 204 13.64 21.65 10.75
N GLU A 205 12.79 22.67 10.88
CA GLU A 205 13.16 24.00 11.38
C GLU A 205 13.83 23.91 12.76
N TRP A 206 13.20 23.20 13.69
CA TRP A 206 13.73 23.00 15.05
C TRP A 206 15.09 22.30 15.05
N VAL A 207 15.26 21.21 14.28
CA VAL A 207 16.56 20.53 14.18
C VAL A 207 17.62 21.44 13.55
N SER A 208 17.25 22.26 12.56
CA SER A 208 18.16 23.24 11.95
C SER A 208 18.67 24.26 12.96
N GLU A 209 17.78 24.79 13.81
CA GLU A 209 18.16 25.70 14.90
C GLU A 209 19.11 25.03 15.90
N GLN A 210 18.80 23.79 16.31
CA GLN A 210 19.64 23.04 17.25
C GLN A 210 21.05 22.78 16.70
N ILE A 211 21.18 22.49 15.40
CA ILE A 211 22.49 22.29 14.75
C ILE A 211 23.27 23.61 14.69
N LYS A 212 22.61 24.73 14.38
CA LYS A 212 23.24 26.06 14.35
C LYS A 212 23.78 26.45 15.71
N ILE A 213 23.00 26.27 16.79
CA ILE A 213 23.43 26.58 18.17
C ILE A 213 24.70 25.82 18.54
N LYS A 214 24.72 24.49 18.32
CA LYS A 214 25.90 23.66 18.61
C LYS A 214 27.13 24.04 17.78
N SER A 215 26.93 24.52 16.54
CA SER A 215 28.04 24.97 15.70
C SER A 215 28.65 26.30 16.15
N HIS A 216 27.88 27.14 16.85
CA HIS A 216 28.35 28.39 17.44
C HIS A 216 29.07 28.15 18.77
N GLU A 217 28.58 27.23 19.60
CA GLU A 217 29.24 26.85 20.87
C GLU A 217 30.62 26.21 20.64
N ASN A 218 30.80 25.42 19.58
CA ASN A 218 32.09 24.79 19.25
C ASN A 218 33.12 25.74 18.60
N LYS A 219 32.74 26.99 18.29
CA LYS A 219 33.62 28.01 17.70
C LYS A 219 34.04 29.10 18.69
N SER A 220 33.54 29.04 19.93
CA SER A 220 33.88 29.96 21.01
C SER A 220 34.80 29.30 22.02
#